data_AF-A0A4Y2JXY6-F1
#
_entry.id   AF-A0A4Y2JXY6-F1
#
_cell.length_a   1.000
_cell.length_b   1.000
_cell.length_c   1.000
_cell.angle_alpha   90.00
_cell.angle_beta   90.00
_cell.angle_gamma   90.00
#
_symmetry.space_group_name_H-M   'P 1'
#
loop_
_entity.id
_entity.type
_entity.pdbx_description
1 polymer ?
#
loop_
_entity_poly.entity_id
_entity_poly.type
_entity_poly.pdbx_seq_one_letter_code
_entity_poly.pdbx_strand_id
1 'polypeptide(L)'
;MSEDGNMNEHIAQMLELIDKLKAVGEEIKDDHIAALLLVSVPKSYDTLITALEARSENELTPELIKNKLIDEYNRRKEQDSDRNLAQAFKTNVSFKSRNQNKNDKFCTFCK
;
A
#
# COMPACT_ATOMS: atom_id res chain seq x y z
N MET A 1 -7.89 7.15 7.59
CA MET A 1 -8.22 6.08 6.63
C MET A 1 -8.13 4.71 7.30
N SER A 2 -9.03 3.78 6.99
CA SER A 2 -8.94 2.37 7.41
C SER A 2 -7.97 1.58 6.52
N GLU A 3 -7.60 0.35 6.93
CA GLU A 3 -6.72 -0.53 6.17
C GLU A 3 -7.26 -0.87 4.77
N ASP A 4 -8.57 -1.12 4.66
CA ASP A 4 -9.25 -1.40 3.38
C ASP A 4 -9.76 -0.13 2.67
N GLY A 5 -9.33 1.05 3.12
CA GLY A 5 -9.77 2.33 2.60
C GLY A 5 -9.21 2.65 1.21
N ASN A 6 -9.94 3.45 0.43
CA ASN A 6 -9.47 3.96 -0.85
C ASN A 6 -8.67 5.25 -0.65
N MET A 7 -7.37 5.22 -0.98
CA MET A 7 -6.48 6.36 -0.79
C MET A 7 -6.89 7.61 -1.58
N ASN A 8 -7.43 7.44 -2.79
CA ASN A 8 -7.84 8.58 -3.62
C ASN A 8 -9.03 9.33 -2.99
N GLU A 9 -10.00 8.58 -2.48
CA GLU A 9 -11.18 9.14 -1.80
C GLU A 9 -10.77 9.82 -0.50
N HIS A 10 -9.88 9.19 0.27
CA HIS A 10 -9.36 9.76 1.51
C HIS A 10 -8.62 11.08 1.28
N ILE A 11 -7.72 11.14 0.30
CA ILE A 11 -7.01 12.38 -0.08
C ILE A 11 -8.01 13.47 -0.50
N ALA A 12 -9.00 13.12 -1.33
CA ALA A 12 -10.01 14.09 -1.79
C ALA A 12 -10.80 14.69 -0.61
N GLN A 13 -11.24 13.85 0.33
CA GLN A 13 -11.96 14.29 1.54
C GLN A 13 -11.09 15.21 2.42
N MET A 14 -9.80 14.89 2.57
CA MET A 14 -8.87 15.70 3.34
C MET A 14 -8.64 17.07 2.72
N LEU A 15 -8.46 17.14 1.41
CA LEU A 15 -8.33 18.41 0.68
C LEU A 15 -9.61 19.24 0.75
N GLU A 16 -10.78 18.61 0.61
CA GLU A 16 -12.07 19.30 0.77
C GLU A 16 -12.23 19.89 2.18
N LEU A 17 -11.78 19.18 3.22
CA LEU A 17 -11.80 19.69 4.59
C LEU A 17 -10.85 20.89 4.76
N ILE A 18 -9.65 20.81 4.20
CA ILE A 18 -8.68 21.92 4.20
C ILE A 18 -9.26 23.14 3.50
N ASP A 19 -9.91 22.97 2.35
CA ASP A 19 -10.52 24.06 1.60
C ASP A 19 -11.69 24.70 2.37
N LYS A 20 -12.50 23.90 3.07
CA LYS A 20 -13.56 24.42 3.95
C LYS A 20 -13.00 25.24 5.11
N LEU A 21 -11.89 24.81 5.72
CA LEU A 21 -11.22 25.57 6.78
C LEU A 21 -10.63 26.88 6.24
N LYS A 22 -9.99 26.84 5.07
CA LYS A 22 -9.50 28.05 4.39
C LYS A 22 -10.63 29.03 4.06
N ALA A 23 -11.79 28.52 3.65
CA ALA A 23 -12.95 29.34 3.32
C ALA A 23 -13.52 30.13 4.51
N VAL A 24 -13.32 29.67 5.75
CA VAL A 24 -13.71 30.39 6.98
C VAL A 24 -12.60 31.31 7.52
N GLY A 25 -11.50 31.46 6.78
CA GLY A 25 -10.40 32.36 7.11
C GLY A 25 -9.23 31.71 7.85
N GLU A 26 -9.23 30.38 8.01
CA GLU A 26 -8.11 29.67 8.65
C GLU A 26 -6.94 29.51 7.67
N GLU A 27 -5.75 29.90 8.10
CA GLU A 27 -4.53 29.66 7.35
C GLU A 27 -3.91 28.32 7.77
N ILE A 28 -3.93 27.36 6.85
CA ILE A 28 -3.29 26.06 7.05
C ILE A 28 -2.02 26.02 6.20
N LYS A 29 -0.89 26.02 6.89
CA LYS A 29 0.44 25.90 6.28
C LYS A 29 0.66 24.52 5.66
N ASP A 30 1.50 24.48 4.64
CA ASP A 30 1.80 23.26 3.89
C ASP A 30 2.45 22.16 4.74
N ASP A 31 3.28 22.52 5.72
CA ASP A 31 3.88 21.58 6.68
C ASP A 31 2.81 20.88 7.54
N HIS A 32 1.78 21.62 7.98
CA HIS A 32 0.63 21.05 8.68
C HIS A 32 -0.20 20.14 7.77
N ILE A 33 -0.42 20.52 6.51
CA ILE A 33 -1.13 19.67 5.54
C ILE A 33 -0.36 18.38 5.31
N ALA A 34 0.95 18.47 5.10
CA ALA A 34 1.86 17.35 4.94
C ALA A 34 1.78 16.38 6.14
N ALA A 35 1.95 16.91 7.36
CA ALA A 35 1.85 16.13 8.58
C ALA A 35 0.47 15.48 8.73
N LEU A 36 -0.61 16.23 8.47
CA LEU A 36 -1.98 15.74 8.57
C LEU A 36 -2.24 14.57 7.60
N LEU A 37 -1.72 14.65 6.37
CA LEU A 37 -1.79 13.54 5.42
C LEU A 37 -1.05 12.31 5.94
N LEU A 38 0.18 12.45 6.45
CA LEU A 38 1.00 11.33 6.94
C LEU A 38 0.36 10.63 8.15
N VAL A 39 -0.23 11.36 9.09
CA VAL A 39 -0.86 10.75 10.29
C VAL A 39 -2.25 10.18 10.00
N SER A 40 -2.85 10.51 8.85
CA SER A 40 -4.21 10.11 8.49
C SER A 40 -4.31 8.73 7.83
N VAL A 41 -3.19 8.10 7.49
CA VAL A 41 -3.14 6.80 6.80
C VAL A 41 -2.90 5.65 7.81
N PRO A 42 -3.28 4.40 7.47
CA PRO A 42 -3.20 3.30 8.42
C PRO A 42 -1.76 2.78 8.57
N LYS A 43 -1.51 2.01 9.64
CA LYS A 43 -0.17 1.54 10.06
C LYS A 43 0.59 0.76 8.99
N SER A 44 -0.13 0.13 8.09
CA SER A 44 0.48 -0.58 6.97
C SER A 44 1.26 0.32 5.99
N TYR A 45 1.15 1.65 6.11
CA TYR A 45 1.98 2.64 5.42
C TYR A 45 3.21 3.10 6.23
N ASP A 46 3.45 2.60 7.45
CA ASP A 46 4.53 3.04 8.35
C ASP A 46 5.92 3.02 7.68
N THR A 47 6.19 2.02 6.83
CA THR A 47 7.44 1.93 6.07
C THR A 47 7.62 3.12 5.11
N LEU A 48 6.55 3.52 4.42
CA LEU A 48 6.58 4.70 3.54
C LEU A 48 6.76 5.96 4.36
N ILE A 49 6.02 6.11 5.46
CA ILE A 49 6.10 7.27 6.36
C ILE A 49 7.54 7.43 6.86
N THR A 50 8.14 6.36 7.39
CA THR A 50 9.53 6.35 7.86
C THR A 50 10.51 6.81 6.76
N ALA A 51 10.31 6.34 5.52
CA ALA A 51 11.16 6.72 4.39
C ALA A 51 10.96 8.17 3.93
N LEU A 52 9.77 8.74 4.14
CA LEU A 52 9.49 10.15 3.88
C LEU A 52 10.08 11.03 4.99
N GLU A 53 9.88 10.67 6.26
CA GLU A 53 10.41 11.41 7.42
C GLU A 53 11.94 11.45 7.48
N ALA A 54 12.63 10.51 6.84
CA ALA A 54 14.09 10.54 6.69
C ALA A 54 14.61 11.63 5.73
N ARG A 55 13.72 12.26 4.95
CA ARG A 55 14.07 13.35 4.02
C ARG A 55 14.11 14.68 4.75
N SER A 56 14.70 15.69 4.13
CA SER A 56 14.69 17.04 4.70
C SER A 56 13.29 17.65 4.64
N GLU A 57 12.91 18.41 5.67
CA GLU A 57 11.57 18.97 5.83
C GLU A 57 11.12 19.83 4.63
N ASN A 58 12.05 20.53 3.99
CA ASN A 58 11.80 21.35 2.79
C ASN A 58 11.42 20.52 1.54
N GLU A 59 11.70 19.22 1.52
CA GLU A 59 11.28 18.32 0.44
C GLU A 59 9.87 17.74 0.68
N LEU A 60 9.38 17.76 1.92
CA LEU A 60 8.10 17.16 2.33
C LEU A 60 6.90 18.06 2.02
N THR A 61 6.69 18.33 0.74
CA THR A 61 5.53 19.10 0.27
C THR A 61 4.25 18.25 0.29
N PRO A 62 3.06 18.86 0.51
CA PRO A 62 1.76 18.18 0.40
C PRO A 62 1.60 17.41 -0.91
N GLU A 63 2.06 17.99 -2.02
CA GLU A 63 1.97 17.38 -3.35
C GLU A 63 2.82 16.11 -3.46
N LEU A 64 4.07 16.14 -2.93
CA LEU A 64 4.93 14.97 -2.91
C LEU A 64 4.30 13.84 -2.09
N ILE A 65 3.81 14.15 -0.90
CA ILE A 65 3.21 13.17 0.02
C ILE A 65 1.98 12.55 -0.62
N LYS A 66 1.07 13.38 -1.19
CA LYS A 66 -0.11 12.92 -1.92
C LYS A 66 0.26 11.90 -3.00
N ASN A 67 1.25 12.23 -3.84
CA ASN A 67 1.68 11.35 -4.92
C ASN A 67 2.27 10.05 -4.38
N LYS A 68 3.10 10.10 -3.33
CA LYS A 68 3.71 8.92 -2.73
C LYS A 68 2.70 8.00 -2.04
N LEU A 69 1.66 8.56 -1.43
CA LEU A 69 0.55 7.79 -0.86
C LEU A 69 -0.26 7.05 -1.95
N ILE A 70 -0.50 7.70 -3.09
CA ILE A 70 -1.19 7.09 -4.24
C ILE A 70 -0.33 5.99 -4.86
N ASP A 71 0.97 6.24 -5.07
CA ASP A 71 1.92 5.24 -5.58
C ASP A 71 1.90 3.98 -4.72
N GLU A 72 2.00 4.13 -3.40
CA GLU A 72 2.01 3.01 -2.47
C GLU A 72 0.67 2.27 -2.41
N TYR A 73 -0.45 3.00 -2.47
CA TYR A 73 -1.77 2.39 -2.57
C TYR A 73 -1.89 1.50 -3.81
N ASN A 74 -1.46 1.98 -4.98
CA ASN A 74 -1.49 1.21 -6.22
C ASN A 74 -0.57 -0.02 -6.14
N ARG A 75 0.66 0.15 -5.65
CA ARG A 75 1.62 -0.93 -5.44
C ARG A 75 1.05 -2.05 -4.56
N ARG A 76 0.32 -1.68 -3.50
CA ARG A 76 -0.29 -2.65 -2.58
C ARG A 76 -1.46 -3.39 -3.22
N LYS A 77 -2.30 -2.70 -4.00
CA LYS A 77 -3.37 -3.36 -4.77
C LYS A 77 -2.83 -4.37 -5.78
N GLU A 78 -1.74 -4.04 -6.47
CA GLU A 78 -1.06 -4.94 -7.39
C GLU A 78 -0.55 -6.19 -6.66
N GLN A 79 0.14 -6.01 -5.52
CA GLN A 79 0.64 -7.13 -4.72
C GLN A 79 -0.46 -8.04 -4.18
N ASP A 80 -1.58 -7.48 -3.73
CA ASP A 80 -2.70 -8.28 -3.27
C ASP A 80 -3.32 -9.08 -4.43
N SER A 81 -3.40 -8.49 -5.63
CA SER A 81 -3.85 -9.21 -6.81
C SER A 81 -2.91 -10.37 -7.19
N ASP A 82 -1.60 -10.15 -7.15
CA ASP A 82 -0.60 -11.19 -7.42
C ASP A 82 -0.62 -12.31 -6.37
N ARG A 83 -0.76 -11.97 -5.09
CA ARG A 83 -0.90 -12.94 -4.00
C ARG A 83 -2.15 -13.79 -4.17
N ASN A 84 -3.27 -13.17 -4.52
CA ASN A 84 -4.53 -13.86 -4.77
C ASN A 84 -4.40 -14.82 -5.97
N LEU A 85 -3.76 -14.40 -7.07
CA LEU A 85 -3.49 -15.25 -8.23
C LEU A 85 -2.60 -16.45 -7.87
N ALA A 86 -1.50 -16.21 -7.14
CA ALA A 86 -0.60 -17.26 -6.70
C ALA A 86 -1.31 -18.27 -5.77
N GLN A 87 -2.19 -17.80 -4.88
CA GLN A 87 -2.96 -18.67 -4.01
C GLN A 87 -3.98 -19.51 -4.79
N ALA A 88 -4.70 -18.91 -5.74
CA ALA A 88 -5.63 -19.63 -6.62
C ALA A 88 -4.92 -20.69 -7.48
N PHE A 89 -3.68 -20.44 -7.91
CA PHE A 89 -2.90 -21.43 -8.64
C PHE A 89 -2.47 -22.60 -7.74
N LYS A 90 -2.01 -22.33 -6.51
CA LYS A 90 -1.60 -23.36 -5.55
C LYS A 90 -2.74 -24.30 -5.17
N THR A 91 -3.96 -23.78 -5.00
CA THR A 91 -5.13 -24.62 -4.72
C THR A 91 -5.43 -25.53 -5.90
N ASN A 92 -5.47 -25.01 -7.13
CA ASN A 92 -5.70 -25.80 -8.35
C ASN A 92 -4.64 -26.89 -8.61
N VAL A 93 -3.36 -26.62 -8.31
CA VAL A 93 -2.29 -27.63 -8.43
C VAL A 93 -2.43 -28.71 -7.34
N SER A 94 -2.81 -28.33 -6.12
CA SER A 94 -3.01 -29.27 -5.01
C SER A 94 -4.17 -30.25 -5.28
N PHE A 95 -5.22 -29.81 -5.99
CA PHE A 95 -6.32 -30.69 -6.42
C PHE A 95 -5.91 -31.70 -7.50
N LYS A 96 -4.90 -31.40 -8.33
CA LYS A 96 -4.38 -32.33 -9.36
C LYS A 96 -3.35 -33.34 -8.83
N SER A 97 -2.75 -33.10 -7.66
CA SER A 97 -1.67 -33.95 -7.13
C SER A 97 -2.16 -35.24 -6.44
N ARG A 98 -3.47 -35.51 -6.36
CA ARG A 98 -3.99 -36.71 -5.65
C ARG A 98 -4.14 -37.97 -6.52
N ASN A 99 -3.72 -37.94 -7.78
CA ASN A 99 -3.84 -39.12 -8.63
C ASN A 99 -2.68 -39.23 -9.61
N GLN A 100 -1.55 -39.80 -9.18
CA GLN A 100 -0.58 -40.46 -10.06
C GLN A 100 0.41 -41.33 -9.29
N ASN A 101 0.15 -42.64 -9.38
CA ASN A 101 1.08 -43.77 -9.40
C ASN A 101 2.37 -43.70 -8.57
N LYS A 102 2.40 -44.54 -7.52
CA LYS A 102 3.62 -45.16 -7.00
C LYS A 102 4.32 -45.92 -8.13
N ASN A 103 5.29 -45.32 -8.79
CA ASN A 103 6.33 -46.05 -9.50
C ASN A 103 7.68 -45.54 -9.00
N ASP A 104 8.47 -46.49 -8.49
CA ASP A 104 9.78 -46.30 -7.87
C ASP A 104 10.69 -45.36 -8.67
N LYS A 105 11.09 -44.25 -8.05
CA LYS A 105 12.18 -43.42 -8.55
C LYS A 105 13.49 -43.96 -7.97
N PHE A 106 14.19 -44.79 -8.73
CA PHE A 106 15.56 -45.21 -8.40
C PHE A 106 16.53 -44.05 -8.64
N CYS A 107 17.29 -43.65 -7.60
CA CYS A 107 18.34 -42.64 -7.66
C CYS A 107 19.63 -43.26 -8.23
N THR A 108 20.03 -42.87 -9.44
CA THR A 108 21.27 -43.35 -10.09
C THR A 108 22.54 -42.60 -9.66
N PHE A 109 22.41 -41.57 -8.81
CA PHE A 109 23.52 -40.73 -8.34
C PHE A 109 23.83 -40.87 -6.85
N CYS A 110 23.10 -41.73 -6.16
CA CYS A 110 23.36 -42.07 -4.77
C CYS A 110 24.41 -43.21 -4.77
N LYS A 111 25.69 -42.87 -4.71
CA LYS A 111 26.77 -43.81 -4.38
C LYS A 111 27.05 -43.80 -2.88
#